data_AF-A0A9D8QK80-F1
#
_entry.id   AF-A0A9D8QK80-F1
#
_cell.length_a   1.000
_cell.length_b   1.000
_cell.length_c   1.000
_cell.angle_alpha   90.00
_cell.angle_beta   90.00
_cell.angle_gamma   90.00
#
_symmetry.space_group_name_H-M   'P 1'
#
loop_
_entity.id
_entity.type
_entity.pdbx_description
1 polymer ?
#
loop_
_entity_poly.entity_id
_entity_poly.type
_entity_poly.pdbx_seq_one_letter_code
_entity_poly.pdbx_strand_id
1 'polypeptide(L)'
;MEMEDQEMKSRRMKRHSDNKRKMNRILNVLIAIVFALIVINVYFIVKDDGDHEVAEDTKSVQEKNDHGEHKENPSEEKDTNDFIDDNEQNNHEEGDVESGADEDEIIVSASTDANVEKVIVNNNWKVTPTRQTGEHVSAFEEGHVDYEEKLITIRNAVELPEDDIIYWSVRNDGTGKGAVAVVSSKDLTEKFRVHIKWIDNSGWIPIKVEVLKQIPKN
;
A
#
# COMPACT_ATOMS: atom_id res chain seq x y z
N MET A 1 -9.88 -16.94 63.80
CA MET A 1 -9.70 -17.27 62.38
C MET A 1 -10.52 -16.33 61.50
N GLU A 2 -10.51 -15.01 61.79
CA GLU A 2 -11.17 -13.97 60.96
C GLU A 2 -10.37 -12.64 60.96
N MET A 3 -9.33 -12.50 61.80
CA MET A 3 -8.47 -11.32 61.83
C MET A 3 -7.23 -11.43 60.93
N GLU A 4 -6.89 -12.62 60.43
CA GLU A 4 -5.75 -12.81 59.50
C GLU A 4 -6.13 -12.54 58.03
N ASP A 5 -7.41 -12.69 57.68
CA ASP A 5 -7.91 -12.45 56.32
C ASP A 5 -8.11 -10.96 55.99
N GLN A 6 -8.12 -10.07 56.99
CA GLN A 6 -8.19 -8.63 56.75
C GLN A 6 -6.81 -7.98 56.53
N GLU A 7 -5.72 -8.58 57.03
CA GLU A 7 -4.36 -8.06 56.76
C GLU A 7 -3.82 -8.44 55.37
N MET A 8 -4.31 -9.52 54.76
CA MET A 8 -3.84 -9.94 53.44
C MET A 8 -4.46 -9.18 52.26
N LYS A 9 -5.53 -8.40 52.48
CA LYS A 9 -6.15 -7.56 51.43
C LYS A 9 -5.59 -6.15 51.34
N SER A 10 -4.89 -5.65 52.35
CA SER A 10 -4.36 -4.28 52.37
C SER A 10 -2.94 -4.11 51.82
N ARG A 11 -2.22 -5.21 51.51
CA ARG A 11 -0.82 -5.16 51.05
C ARG A 11 -0.60 -5.28 49.53
N ARG A 12 -1.66 -5.44 48.72
CA ARG A 12 -1.54 -5.59 47.25
C ARG A 12 -1.78 -4.32 46.42
N MET A 13 -1.93 -3.15 47.05
CA MET A 13 -2.24 -1.91 46.33
C MET A 13 -1.20 -0.81 46.58
N LYS A 14 0.04 -1.03 46.13
CA LYS A 14 1.03 0.05 45.96
C LYS A 14 2.21 -0.45 45.14
N ARG A 15 2.15 -0.28 43.81
CA ARG A 15 3.31 -0.16 42.88
C ARG A 15 2.84 -0.12 41.43
N HIS A 16 2.04 0.87 41.07
CA HIS A 16 1.92 1.26 39.68
C HIS A 16 1.57 2.75 39.56
N SER A 17 2.48 3.63 40.02
CA SER A 17 2.31 5.07 39.84
C SER A 17 3.63 5.85 39.87
N ASP A 18 4.70 5.31 39.29
CA ASP A 18 5.94 6.08 39.07
C ASP A 18 6.09 6.58 37.63
N ASN A 19 5.23 6.12 36.70
CA ASN A 19 5.33 6.47 35.28
C ASN A 19 4.70 7.83 34.93
N LYS A 20 3.80 8.37 35.77
CA LYS A 20 3.13 9.65 35.50
C LYS A 20 4.04 10.88 35.69
N ARG A 21 5.13 10.74 36.46
CA ARG A 21 6.09 11.85 36.68
C ARG A 21 7.13 11.97 35.56
N LYS A 22 7.35 10.90 34.78
CA LYS A 22 8.28 10.88 33.65
C LYS A 22 7.64 11.44 32.37
N MET A 23 6.33 11.26 32.19
CA MET A 23 5.61 11.77 31.02
C MET A 23 5.66 13.31 30.92
N ASN A 24 5.47 14.02 32.03
CA ASN A 24 5.55 15.49 32.03
C ASN A 24 6.96 15.99 31.74
N ARG A 25 8.01 15.22 32.09
CA ARG A 25 9.39 15.56 31.73
C ARG A 25 9.65 15.33 30.25
N ILE A 26 9.17 14.22 29.69
CA ILE A 26 9.29 13.94 28.25
C ILE A 26 8.56 15.01 27.43
N LEU A 27 7.37 15.44 27.88
CA LEU A 27 6.61 16.50 27.23
C LEU A 27 7.36 17.85 27.24
N ASN A 28 7.96 18.21 28.38
CA ASN A 28 8.79 19.42 28.49
C ASN A 28 10.13 19.32 27.72
N VAL A 29 10.65 18.11 27.50
CA VAL A 29 11.86 17.88 26.68
C VAL A 29 11.53 17.94 25.19
N LEU A 30 10.38 17.38 24.77
CA LEU A 30 9.88 17.46 23.38
C LEU A 30 9.67 18.90 22.93
N ILE A 31 9.07 19.76 23.77
CA ILE A 31 8.87 21.17 23.41
C ILE A 31 10.21 21.92 23.26
N ALA A 32 11.21 21.61 24.09
CA ALA A 32 12.55 22.21 23.96
C ALA A 32 13.26 21.77 22.67
N ILE A 33 13.09 20.51 22.26
CA ILE A 33 13.65 19.98 21.00
C ILE A 33 12.99 20.64 19.78
N VAL A 34 11.66 20.81 19.79
CA VAL A 34 10.92 21.50 18.71
C VAL A 34 11.40 22.94 18.57
N PHE A 35 11.55 23.67 19.69
CA PHE A 35 12.10 25.03 19.66
C PHE A 35 13.54 25.07 19.10
N ALA A 36 14.39 24.11 19.48
CA ALA A 36 15.74 24.02 18.93
C ALA A 36 15.74 23.77 17.41
N LEU A 37 14.88 22.89 16.91
CA LEU A 37 14.74 22.62 15.47
C LEU A 37 14.25 23.85 14.69
N ILE A 38 13.33 24.64 15.26
CA ILE A 38 12.87 25.89 14.66
C ILE A 38 14.03 26.89 14.57
N VAL A 39 14.78 27.09 15.65
CA VAL A 39 15.93 28.01 15.66
C VAL A 39 17.00 27.57 14.66
N ILE A 40 17.24 26.26 14.53
CA ILE A 40 18.18 25.71 13.55
C ILE A 40 17.72 25.97 12.11
N ASN A 41 16.45 25.75 11.78
CA ASN A 41 15.91 26.03 10.44
C ASN A 41 15.97 27.53 10.11
N VAL A 42 15.63 28.40 11.07
CA VAL A 42 15.75 29.85 10.89
C VAL A 42 17.22 30.26 10.73
N TYR A 43 18.13 29.65 11.48
CA TYR A 43 19.57 29.89 11.35
C TYR A 43 20.10 29.45 9.98
N PHE A 44 19.64 28.30 9.46
CA PHE A 44 19.99 27.87 8.10
C PHE A 44 19.43 28.84 7.05
N ILE A 45 18.17 29.26 7.15
CA ILE A 45 17.56 30.24 6.24
C ILE A 45 18.30 31.59 6.24
N VAL A 46 18.74 32.07 7.40
CA VAL A 46 19.43 33.37 7.51
C VAL A 46 20.92 33.27 7.12
N LYS A 47 21.51 32.08 7.13
CA LYS A 47 22.92 31.85 6.81
C LYS A 47 23.14 31.34 5.38
N ASP A 48 22.09 30.86 4.72
CA ASP A 48 22.13 30.36 3.35
C ASP A 48 21.62 31.46 2.41
N ASP A 49 22.54 32.27 1.90
CA ASP A 49 22.33 33.14 0.73
C ASP A 49 22.32 32.25 -0.55
N GLY A 50 21.36 31.32 -0.61
CA GLY A 50 21.25 30.28 -1.63
C GLY A 50 19.78 30.01 -1.98
N ASP A 51 19.29 30.77 -2.94
CA ASP A 51 18.13 30.58 -3.82
C ASP A 51 17.36 29.25 -3.74
N HIS A 52 16.15 29.33 -3.19
CA HIS A 52 15.06 28.38 -3.46
C HIS A 52 13.87 29.12 -4.08
N GLU A 53 13.76 29.04 -5.41
CA GLU A 53 12.57 29.46 -6.15
C GLU A 53 11.37 28.55 -5.83
N VAL A 54 10.32 29.16 -5.31
CA VAL A 54 8.95 28.65 -5.34
C VAL A 54 8.22 29.43 -6.42
N ALA A 55 7.94 28.81 -7.57
CA ALA A 55 7.16 29.42 -8.63
C ALA A 55 5.66 29.15 -8.40
N GLU A 56 4.93 30.23 -8.13
CA GLU A 56 3.47 30.31 -8.10
C GLU A 56 2.85 30.22 -9.50
N ASP A 57 1.63 29.68 -9.49
CA ASP A 57 0.61 29.69 -10.53
C ASP A 57 0.27 31.12 -11.00
N THR A 58 0.18 31.36 -12.32
CA THR A 58 -0.75 32.37 -12.86
C THR A 58 -1.11 32.10 -14.32
N LYS A 59 -2.40 31.96 -14.53
CA LYS A 59 -3.15 31.83 -15.80
C LYS A 59 -3.30 33.20 -16.47
N SER A 60 -3.03 33.32 -17.78
CA SER A 60 -3.66 34.32 -18.65
C SER A 60 -3.63 33.89 -20.12
N VAL A 61 -4.71 34.23 -20.82
CA VAL A 61 -5.17 33.80 -22.14
C VAL A 61 -4.80 34.83 -23.23
N GLN A 62 -4.83 34.38 -24.50
CA GLN A 62 -5.08 35.10 -25.77
C GLN A 62 -3.83 35.57 -26.55
N GLU A 63 -3.38 34.92 -27.63
CA GLU A 63 -3.94 34.71 -29.00
C GLU A 63 -3.74 35.92 -29.95
N LYS A 64 -2.85 35.79 -30.96
CA LYS A 64 -3.13 35.94 -32.42
C LYS A 64 -1.87 35.95 -33.31
N ASN A 65 -1.90 35.02 -34.29
CA ASN A 65 -1.60 35.07 -35.73
C ASN A 65 -0.34 35.75 -36.30
N ASP A 66 0.41 34.99 -37.12
CA ASP A 66 0.72 35.25 -38.55
C ASP A 66 1.44 33.99 -39.15
N HIS A 67 0.80 33.14 -39.96
CA HIS A 67 0.63 33.11 -41.43
C HIS A 67 1.82 32.58 -42.27
N GLY A 68 1.50 31.64 -43.18
CA GLY A 68 2.28 31.16 -44.34
C GLY A 68 2.96 29.79 -44.13
N GLU A 69 2.79 28.74 -44.94
CA GLU A 69 2.21 28.58 -46.28
C GLU A 69 2.09 27.07 -46.63
N HIS A 70 1.00 26.69 -47.33
CA HIS A 70 0.89 25.62 -48.38
C HIS A 70 1.15 24.11 -48.05
N LYS A 71 0.39 23.07 -48.48
CA LYS A 71 -0.74 22.77 -49.42
C LYS A 71 -1.41 21.45 -48.92
N GLU A 72 -2.73 21.32 -48.76
CA GLU A 72 -3.75 20.78 -49.70
C GLU A 72 -3.30 19.60 -50.60
N ASN A 73 -4.01 18.48 -50.84
CA ASN A 73 -5.28 17.87 -50.37
C ASN A 73 -5.36 16.42 -51.00
N PRO A 74 -6.51 15.71 -51.19
CA PRO A 74 -6.84 14.41 -50.58
C PRO A 74 -7.13 13.25 -51.59
N SER A 75 -7.46 12.03 -51.11
CA SER A 75 -8.65 11.23 -51.52
C SER A 75 -8.66 9.80 -50.97
N GLU A 76 -9.79 9.44 -50.35
CA GLU A 76 -10.66 8.24 -50.51
C GLU A 76 -10.05 6.84 -50.73
N GLU A 77 -10.33 5.78 -49.94
CA GLU A 77 -11.57 5.08 -49.52
C GLU A 77 -11.82 3.74 -50.28
N LYS A 78 -12.28 2.72 -49.51
CA LYS A 78 -12.91 1.40 -49.87
C LYS A 78 -11.98 0.22 -50.21
N ASP A 79 -12.25 -1.04 -49.87
CA ASP A 79 -13.33 -1.82 -49.19
C ASP A 79 -12.65 -3.21 -48.92
N THR A 80 -12.65 -3.83 -47.73
CA THR A 80 -13.68 -4.72 -47.11
C THR A 80 -13.52 -6.23 -47.41
N ASN A 81 -13.78 -7.06 -46.38
CA ASN A 81 -14.04 -8.53 -46.32
C ASN A 81 -12.82 -9.50 -46.22
N ASP A 82 -12.82 -10.60 -45.44
CA ASP A 82 -13.76 -11.25 -44.49
C ASP A 82 -13.00 -12.44 -43.82
N PHE A 83 -13.21 -12.61 -42.50
CA PHE A 83 -13.32 -13.79 -41.61
C PHE A 83 -12.65 -15.18 -41.82
N ILE A 84 -12.49 -15.84 -40.64
CA ILE A 84 -12.49 -17.29 -40.23
C ILE A 84 -11.24 -17.58 -39.39
N ASP A 85 -11.27 -17.68 -38.06
CA ASP A 85 -11.94 -18.62 -37.12
C ASP A 85 -11.33 -20.04 -37.05
N ASP A 86 -11.26 -20.50 -35.79
CA ASP A 86 -11.24 -21.87 -35.28
C ASP A 86 -9.91 -22.58 -34.91
N ASN A 87 -9.74 -22.77 -33.58
CA ASN A 87 -9.85 -24.07 -32.89
C ASN A 87 -8.65 -24.63 -32.06
N GLU A 88 -8.98 -24.96 -30.81
CA GLU A 88 -8.61 -26.14 -29.99
C GLU A 88 -7.16 -26.54 -29.58
N GLN A 89 -7.00 -26.65 -28.25
CA GLN A 89 -6.65 -27.89 -27.51
C GLN A 89 -5.19 -28.13 -27.03
N ASN A 90 -5.05 -28.08 -25.69
CA ASN A 90 -4.40 -29.06 -24.80
C ASN A 90 -2.91 -29.42 -25.03
N ASN A 91 -2.04 -29.01 -24.09
CA ASN A 91 -1.03 -29.96 -23.59
C ASN A 91 -0.64 -29.67 -22.14
N HIS A 92 -0.73 -30.71 -21.33
CA HIS A 92 -0.20 -30.87 -19.99
C HIS A 92 1.30 -31.21 -20.14
N GLU A 93 2.20 -30.42 -19.58
CA GLU A 93 3.59 -30.86 -19.33
C GLU A 93 3.97 -30.48 -17.90
N GLU A 94 4.02 -31.51 -17.05
CA GLU A 94 4.85 -31.54 -15.86
C GLU A 94 6.31 -31.55 -16.31
N GLY A 95 7.11 -30.59 -15.83
CA GLY A 95 8.53 -30.50 -16.15
C GLY A 95 9.24 -29.58 -15.18
N ASP A 96 9.80 -30.20 -14.14
CA ASP A 96 11.08 -29.90 -13.50
C ASP A 96 11.55 -28.44 -13.43
N VAL A 97 11.64 -27.90 -12.22
CA VAL A 97 12.36 -26.63 -11.96
C VAL A 97 13.61 -26.96 -11.18
N GLU A 98 14.70 -27.18 -11.92
CA GLU A 98 16.06 -26.98 -11.42
C GLU A 98 16.50 -25.55 -11.76
N SER A 99 17.14 -24.91 -10.76
CA SER A 99 18.12 -23.83 -10.90
C SER A 99 17.66 -22.36 -10.81
N GLY A 100 18.47 -21.58 -10.08
CA GLY A 100 18.64 -20.14 -10.30
C GLY A 100 18.37 -19.28 -9.08
N ALA A 101 19.39 -19.02 -8.26
CA ALA A 101 19.36 -17.92 -7.29
C ALA A 101 19.47 -16.60 -8.06
N ASP A 102 18.35 -16.10 -8.59
CA ASP A 102 18.20 -14.75 -9.11
C ASP A 102 17.46 -13.89 -8.08
N GLU A 103 18.00 -12.71 -7.77
CA GLU A 103 17.41 -11.76 -6.80
C GLU A 103 16.04 -11.21 -7.24
N ASP A 104 15.57 -11.57 -8.44
CA ASP A 104 14.33 -11.16 -9.08
C ASP A 104 13.31 -12.31 -9.25
N GLU A 105 13.29 -13.25 -8.31
CA GLU A 105 12.46 -14.46 -8.42
C GLU A 105 10.97 -14.18 -8.16
N ILE A 106 10.13 -14.50 -9.16
CA ILE A 106 8.67 -14.66 -9.01
C ILE A 106 8.37 -16.15 -8.90
N ILE A 107 7.91 -16.58 -7.73
CA ILE A 107 7.57 -17.97 -7.44
C ILE A 107 6.06 -18.13 -7.64
N VAL A 108 5.68 -19.03 -8.55
CA VAL A 108 4.28 -19.43 -8.77
C VAL A 108 4.10 -20.89 -8.36
N SER A 109 3.09 -21.15 -7.53
CA SER A 109 2.82 -22.48 -6.97
C SER A 109 1.34 -22.81 -6.99
N ALA A 110 1.02 -24.10 -7.04
CA ALA A 110 -0.35 -24.59 -6.89
C ALA A 110 -0.81 -24.47 -5.43
N SER A 111 -2.12 -24.26 -5.24
CA SER A 111 -2.75 -24.25 -3.91
C SER A 111 -3.57 -25.52 -3.68
N THR A 112 -3.69 -25.91 -2.42
CA THR A 112 -4.62 -26.96 -1.98
C THR A 112 -6.02 -26.42 -1.70
N ASP A 113 -6.19 -25.09 -1.65
CA ASP A 113 -7.51 -24.46 -1.51
C ASP A 113 -8.29 -24.58 -2.82
N ALA A 114 -9.49 -25.16 -2.76
CA ALA A 114 -10.35 -25.38 -3.92
C ALA A 114 -10.68 -24.08 -4.69
N ASN A 115 -10.74 -22.94 -4.01
CA ASN A 115 -11.03 -21.64 -4.60
C ASN A 115 -9.77 -20.89 -5.11
N VAL A 116 -8.57 -21.40 -4.83
CA VAL A 116 -7.34 -20.79 -5.30
C VAL A 116 -6.85 -21.54 -6.54
N GLU A 117 -6.58 -20.79 -7.60
CA GLU A 117 -5.99 -21.31 -8.83
C GLU A 117 -4.48 -21.40 -8.71
N LYS A 118 -3.82 -20.31 -8.28
CA LYS A 118 -2.38 -20.24 -8.10
C LYS A 118 -2.01 -19.27 -6.98
N VAL A 119 -0.85 -19.50 -6.38
CA VAL A 119 -0.22 -18.64 -5.39
C VAL A 119 1.03 -18.03 -5.99
N ILE A 120 1.15 -16.72 -5.88
CA ILE A 120 2.26 -15.93 -6.39
C ILE A 120 2.99 -15.32 -5.18
N VAL A 121 4.31 -15.44 -5.16
CA VAL A 121 5.21 -14.74 -4.24
C VAL A 121 6.27 -14.05 -5.10
N ASN A 122 6.43 -12.75 -4.92
CA ASN A 122 7.37 -11.95 -5.71
C ASN A 122 8.36 -11.24 -4.77
N ASN A 123 9.64 -11.57 -4.88
CA ASN A 123 10.70 -10.96 -4.07
C ASN A 123 10.94 -9.48 -4.42
N ASN A 124 10.44 -9.02 -5.56
CA ASN A 124 10.56 -7.64 -6.03
C ASN A 124 9.50 -6.69 -5.53
N TRP A 125 8.49 -7.17 -4.79
CA TRP A 125 7.48 -6.30 -4.21
C TRP A 125 8.12 -5.22 -3.34
N LYS A 126 7.70 -3.97 -3.58
CA LYS A 126 8.20 -2.81 -2.86
C LYS A 126 7.33 -2.50 -1.66
N VAL A 127 7.96 -1.96 -0.62
CA VAL A 127 7.25 -1.43 0.53
C VAL A 127 6.52 -0.16 0.11
N THR A 128 5.24 -0.07 0.44
CA THR A 128 4.51 1.20 0.45
C THR A 128 4.88 1.94 1.72
N PRO A 129 5.62 3.06 1.64
CA PRO A 129 6.13 3.74 2.81
C PRO A 129 4.98 4.35 3.62
N THR A 130 5.08 4.27 4.94
CA THR A 130 4.09 4.90 5.82
C THR A 130 4.34 6.40 5.96
N ARG A 131 3.25 7.16 5.99
CA ARG A 131 3.23 8.60 6.29
C ARG A 131 2.80 8.88 7.74
N GLN A 132 2.47 7.84 8.50
CA GLN A 132 2.11 7.99 9.90
C GLN A 132 3.32 8.46 10.73
N THR A 133 3.05 9.30 11.72
CA THR A 133 4.05 9.77 12.68
C THR A 133 3.74 9.21 14.07
N GLY A 134 4.73 8.64 14.75
CA GLY A 134 4.57 8.08 16.09
C GLY A 134 4.36 6.56 16.09
N GLU A 135 3.63 6.06 17.08
CA GLU A 135 3.30 4.62 17.17
C GLU A 135 2.28 4.25 16.08
N HIS A 136 2.53 3.14 15.38
CA HIS A 136 1.66 2.67 14.31
C HIS A 136 0.27 2.30 14.84
N VAL A 137 -0.77 2.81 14.17
CA VAL A 137 -2.15 2.44 14.44
C VAL A 137 -2.71 1.71 13.23
N SER A 138 -2.97 0.41 13.39
CA SER A 138 -3.57 -0.42 12.35
C SER A 138 -5.06 -0.10 12.22
N ALA A 139 -5.44 0.63 11.16
CA ALA A 139 -6.80 1.08 10.90
C ALA A 139 -7.41 0.44 9.64
N PHE A 140 -8.72 0.27 9.65
CA PHE A 140 -9.52 -0.30 8.55
C PHE A 140 -10.68 0.63 8.15
N GLU A 141 -10.53 1.92 8.43
CA GLU A 141 -11.51 2.97 8.17
C GLU A 141 -11.07 3.80 6.96
N GLU A 142 -12.00 4.03 6.04
CA GLU A 142 -11.78 4.81 4.82
C GLU A 142 -11.32 6.24 5.16
N GLY A 143 -10.32 6.75 4.43
CA GLY A 143 -9.71 8.06 4.69
C GLY A 143 -8.66 8.07 5.79
N HIS A 144 -8.53 7.00 6.60
CA HIS A 144 -7.39 6.88 7.51
C HIS A 144 -6.11 6.59 6.74
N VAL A 145 -5.02 7.30 7.05
CA VAL A 145 -3.72 7.18 6.37
C VAL A 145 -3.27 5.73 6.23
N ASP A 146 -3.36 4.97 7.33
CA ASP A 146 -3.02 3.54 7.36
C ASP A 146 -3.91 2.64 6.46
N TYR A 147 -5.18 3.00 6.25
CA TYR A 147 -6.06 2.23 5.39
C TYR A 147 -5.75 2.50 3.92
N GLU A 148 -5.57 3.77 3.55
CA GLU A 148 -5.14 4.17 2.21
C GLU A 148 -3.80 3.52 1.81
N GLU A 149 -2.85 3.44 2.75
CA GLU A 149 -1.57 2.74 2.53
C GLU A 149 -1.76 1.24 2.24
N LYS A 150 -2.74 0.58 2.88
CA LYS A 150 -3.08 -0.81 2.55
C LYS A 150 -3.65 -0.91 1.14
N LEU A 151 -4.60 -0.04 0.79
CA LEU A 151 -5.25 -0.05 -0.53
C LEU A 151 -4.21 0.08 -1.65
N ILE A 152 -3.27 1.02 -1.49
CA ILE A 152 -2.15 1.22 -2.42
C ILE A 152 -1.27 -0.04 -2.50
N THR A 153 -0.89 -0.61 -1.35
CA THR A 153 -0.07 -1.83 -1.30
C THR A 153 -0.74 -3.00 -2.00
N ILE A 154 -2.04 -3.19 -1.76
CA ILE A 154 -2.84 -4.26 -2.35
C ILE A 154 -2.92 -4.09 -3.86
N ARG A 155 -3.25 -2.87 -4.33
CA ARG A 155 -3.35 -2.55 -5.76
C ARG A 155 -2.02 -2.78 -6.47
N ASN A 156 -0.93 -2.28 -5.90
CA ASN A 156 0.41 -2.44 -6.48
C ASN A 156 0.82 -3.92 -6.55
N ALA A 157 0.35 -4.78 -5.63
CA ALA A 157 0.65 -6.20 -5.65
C ALA A 157 -0.04 -6.97 -6.79
N VAL A 158 -1.19 -6.49 -7.26
CA VAL A 158 -1.99 -7.12 -8.33
C VAL A 158 -1.93 -6.36 -9.65
N GLU A 159 -1.20 -5.24 -9.68
CA GLU A 159 -0.96 -4.41 -10.88
C GLU A 159 -2.24 -3.90 -11.56
N LEU A 160 -3.34 -3.78 -10.82
CA LEU A 160 -4.60 -3.23 -11.34
C LEU A 160 -4.60 -1.69 -11.29
N PRO A 161 -5.15 -1.01 -12.32
CA PRO A 161 -5.42 0.41 -12.27
C PRO A 161 -6.35 0.81 -11.11
N GLU A 162 -6.20 2.03 -10.61
CA GLU A 162 -7.06 2.56 -9.52
C GLU A 162 -8.54 2.61 -9.91
N ASP A 163 -8.81 2.90 -11.18
CA ASP A 163 -10.12 2.96 -11.76
C ASP A 163 -10.62 1.61 -12.28
N ASP A 164 -9.89 0.51 -12.06
CA ASP A 164 -10.32 -0.84 -12.45
C ASP A 164 -10.31 -1.85 -11.28
N ILE A 165 -10.10 -1.40 -10.04
CA ILE A 165 -10.10 -2.29 -8.88
C ILE A 165 -11.38 -2.17 -8.05
N ILE A 166 -11.92 -3.32 -7.61
CA ILE A 166 -13.00 -3.43 -6.62
C ILE A 166 -12.44 -4.10 -5.36
N TYR A 167 -12.56 -3.43 -4.22
CA TYR A 167 -12.22 -3.99 -2.91
C TYR A 167 -13.44 -4.63 -2.25
N TRP A 168 -13.54 -5.96 -2.30
CA TRP A 168 -14.65 -6.72 -1.71
C TRP A 168 -14.53 -6.84 -0.19
N SER A 169 -13.31 -6.94 0.31
CA SER A 169 -13.04 -6.90 1.75
C SER A 169 -11.60 -6.53 2.00
N VAL A 170 -11.34 -5.81 3.08
CA VAL A 170 -10.01 -5.54 3.63
C VAL A 170 -10.11 -5.75 5.13
N ARG A 171 -9.39 -6.74 5.66
CA ARG A 171 -9.55 -7.21 7.04
C ARG A 171 -8.20 -7.47 7.69
N ASN A 172 -8.16 -7.42 9.02
CA ASN A 172 -7.00 -7.86 9.79
C ASN A 172 -6.81 -9.38 9.59
N ASP A 173 -5.57 -9.84 9.45
CA ASP A 173 -5.23 -11.26 9.29
C ASP A 173 -5.29 -12.07 10.60
N GLY A 174 -5.61 -11.41 11.72
CA GLY A 174 -5.67 -11.98 13.07
C GLY A 174 -4.38 -11.83 13.86
N THR A 175 -3.30 -11.35 13.24
CA THR A 175 -2.00 -11.16 13.90
C THR A 175 -1.80 -9.74 14.43
N GLY A 176 -2.62 -8.78 14.00
CA GLY A 176 -2.43 -7.36 14.31
C GLY A 176 -1.33 -6.68 13.51
N LYS A 177 -0.48 -7.44 12.79
CA LYS A 177 0.60 -6.93 11.94
C LYS A 177 0.41 -7.29 10.47
N GLY A 178 -0.74 -7.79 10.09
CA GLY A 178 -1.06 -8.14 8.71
C GLY A 178 -2.51 -7.82 8.36
N ALA A 179 -2.75 -7.77 7.05
CA ALA A 179 -4.09 -7.61 6.51
C ALA A 179 -4.26 -8.53 5.30
N VAL A 180 -5.52 -8.93 5.09
CA VAL A 180 -5.94 -9.72 3.95
C VAL A 180 -7.02 -8.95 3.22
N ALA A 181 -6.87 -8.83 1.91
CA ALA A 181 -7.86 -8.23 1.06
C ALA A 181 -8.33 -9.20 -0.03
N VAL A 182 -9.61 -9.11 -0.38
CA VAL A 182 -10.16 -9.74 -1.58
C VAL A 182 -10.48 -8.62 -2.55
N VAL A 183 -9.91 -8.69 -3.74
CA VAL A 183 -10.07 -7.69 -4.79
C VAL A 183 -10.38 -8.35 -6.13
N SER A 184 -10.97 -7.59 -7.04
CA SER A 184 -11.14 -8.00 -8.44
C SER A 184 -10.96 -6.83 -9.38
N SER A 185 -10.73 -7.12 -10.66
CA SER A 185 -10.98 -6.16 -11.74
C SER A 185 -12.48 -5.79 -11.78
N LYS A 186 -12.86 -4.68 -12.43
CA LYS A 186 -14.28 -4.28 -12.51
C LYS A 186 -15.11 -5.20 -13.41
N ASP A 187 -14.49 -5.76 -14.43
CA ASP A 187 -15.11 -6.75 -15.33
C ASP A 187 -15.22 -8.16 -14.69
N LEU A 188 -14.68 -8.33 -13.47
CA LEU A 188 -14.66 -9.57 -12.70
C LEU A 188 -13.89 -10.72 -13.37
N THR A 189 -13.03 -10.45 -14.35
CA THR A 189 -12.18 -11.47 -14.96
C THR A 189 -11.05 -11.87 -14.01
N GLU A 190 -10.41 -10.89 -13.39
CA GLU A 190 -9.31 -11.07 -12.43
C GLU A 190 -9.80 -11.00 -10.99
N LYS A 191 -9.43 -11.98 -10.16
CA LYS A 191 -9.86 -12.07 -8.75
C LYS A 191 -8.68 -12.49 -7.90
N PHE A 192 -8.43 -11.75 -6.83
CA PHE A 192 -7.25 -11.95 -6.00
C PHE A 192 -7.59 -11.94 -4.52
N ARG A 193 -6.86 -12.75 -3.75
CA ARG A 193 -6.71 -12.59 -2.30
C ARG A 193 -5.27 -12.18 -2.02
N VAL A 194 -5.10 -10.96 -1.52
CA VAL A 194 -3.79 -10.35 -1.28
C VAL A 194 -3.52 -10.33 0.21
N HIS A 195 -2.35 -10.82 0.59
CA HIS A 195 -1.85 -10.75 1.95
C HIS A 195 -0.74 -9.71 2.02
N ILE A 196 -0.86 -8.80 2.99
CA ILE A 196 0.13 -7.76 3.26
C ILE A 196 0.57 -7.81 4.72
N LYS A 197 1.78 -7.36 4.99
CA LYS A 197 2.38 -7.31 6.32
C LYS A 197 2.93 -5.92 6.60
N TRP A 198 2.85 -5.51 7.86
CA TRP A 198 3.47 -4.31 8.37
C TRP A 198 4.95 -4.53 8.69
N ILE A 199 5.80 -3.60 8.26
CA ILE A 199 7.21 -3.49 8.63
C ILE A 199 7.38 -2.21 9.47
N ASP A 200 7.82 -2.40 10.71
CA ASP A 200 8.04 -1.32 11.67
C ASP A 200 8.99 -0.25 11.10
N ASN A 201 8.57 1.02 11.18
CA ASN A 201 9.27 2.20 10.64
C ASN A 201 9.48 2.22 9.11
N SER A 202 8.83 1.32 8.36
CA SER A 202 8.89 1.31 6.89
C SER A 202 7.50 1.47 6.28
N GLY A 203 6.58 0.56 6.55
CA GLY A 203 5.24 0.59 5.96
C GLY A 203 4.69 -0.79 5.62
N TRP A 204 3.80 -0.85 4.64
CA TRP A 204 3.11 -2.08 4.22
C TRP A 204 3.82 -2.75 3.05
N ILE A 205 3.99 -4.07 3.12
CA ILE A 205 4.57 -4.88 2.03
C ILE A 205 3.64 -6.05 1.68
N PRO A 206 3.46 -6.38 0.40
CA PRO A 206 2.83 -7.65 0.01
C PRO A 206 3.70 -8.84 0.39
N ILE A 207 3.06 -9.93 0.81
CA ILE A 207 3.76 -11.18 1.16
C ILE A 207 3.29 -12.37 0.33
N LYS A 208 2.06 -12.32 -0.20
CA LYS A 208 1.47 -13.40 -1.00
C LYS A 208 0.26 -12.87 -1.76
N VAL A 209 0.12 -13.24 -3.03
CA VAL A 209 -1.08 -13.03 -3.83
C VAL A 209 -1.62 -14.39 -4.24
N GLU A 210 -2.91 -14.61 -4.07
CA GLU A 210 -3.60 -15.82 -4.51
C GLU A 210 -4.61 -15.45 -5.59
N VAL A 211 -4.51 -16.09 -6.75
CA VAL A 211 -5.51 -15.93 -7.82
C VAL A 211 -6.70 -16.82 -7.50
N LEU A 212 -7.89 -16.25 -7.52
CA LEU A 212 -9.12 -16.89 -7.09
C LEU A 212 -9.99 -17.28 -8.28
N LYS A 213 -10.63 -18.44 -8.18
CA LYS A 213 -11.63 -18.88 -9.16
C LYS A 213 -12.93 -18.07 -9.02
N GLN A 214 -13.30 -17.74 -7.78
CA GLN A 214 -14.49 -16.96 -7.45
C GLN A 214 -14.27 -16.09 -6.20
N ILE A 215 -15.05 -15.01 -6.07
CA ILE A 215 -15.06 -14.15 -4.88
C ILE A 215 -15.70 -14.93 -3.71
N PRO A 216 -15.01 -15.08 -2.56
CA PRO A 216 -15.58 -15.73 -1.39
C PRO A 216 -16.82 -14.99 -0.87
N LYS A 217 -17.83 -15.75 -0.45
CA LYS A 217 -18.98 -15.18 0.27
C LYS A 217 -18.58 -14.92 1.73
N ASN A 218 -18.82 -13.71 2.21
CA ASN A 218 -18.61 -13.31 3.60
C ASN A 218 -19.71 -13.81 4.53
#